data_AF-A0A5B2W1P6-F1
#
_entry.id   AF-A0A5B2W1P6-F1
#
_cell.length_a   1.000
_cell.length_b   1.000
_cell.length_c   1.000
_cell.angle_alpha   90.00
_cell.angle_beta   90.00
_cell.angle_gamma   90.00
#
_symmetry.space_group_name_H-M   'P 1'
#
loop_
_entity.id
_entity.type
_entity.pdbx_description
1 polymer ?
#
loop_
_entity_poly.entity_id
_entity_poly.type
_entity_poly.pdbx_seq_one_letter_code
_entity_poly.pdbx_strand_id
1 'polypeptide(L)'
;METLVIKERKKKYKTDLIVMTIIFGPLLFWFIKYSVEPGFAIFLTIVLLIIPLFIFAGYIWDVKSKIELSKDGVVLSYGRSIFDIVHFEGKFAIPPDTRLTWGNIAEFDVASISQQSSGGSDGAATTTTNHYLFISFSNQDDFPVSQRLASMRLRRFEKTPGEILALCKQYQTEFGKIKKG
;
A
#
# COMPACT_ATOMS: atom_id res chain seq x y z
N MET A 1 -18.23 21.40 -6.87
CA MET A 1 -17.78 20.06 -7.27
C MET A 1 -17.45 19.28 -6.03
N GLU A 2 -17.91 18.04 -5.96
CA GLU A 2 -17.72 17.15 -4.82
C GLU A 2 -16.27 16.62 -4.77
N THR A 3 -15.77 16.34 -3.57
CA THR A 3 -14.45 15.72 -3.39
C THR A 3 -14.51 14.27 -3.84
N LEU A 4 -13.68 13.87 -4.79
CA LEU A 4 -13.59 12.49 -5.25
C LEU A 4 -12.55 11.73 -4.43
N VAL A 5 -12.99 10.67 -3.75
CA VAL A 5 -12.10 9.83 -2.93
C VAL A 5 -11.92 8.47 -3.60
N ILE A 6 -10.73 8.21 -4.12
CA ILE A 6 -10.34 6.92 -4.69
C ILE A 6 -9.69 6.10 -3.58
N LYS A 7 -10.25 4.92 -3.24
CA LYS A 7 -9.78 4.09 -2.12
C LYS A 7 -9.18 2.77 -2.59
N GLU A 8 -8.29 2.22 -1.77
CA GLU A 8 -7.84 0.84 -1.89
C GLU A 8 -8.98 -0.15 -1.58
N ARG A 9 -9.11 -1.19 -2.40
CA ARG A 9 -10.05 -2.30 -2.24
C ARG A 9 -9.73 -3.04 -0.95
N LYS A 10 -10.74 -3.24 -0.09
CA LYS A 10 -10.60 -4.05 1.13
C LYS A 10 -10.04 -5.44 0.80
N LYS A 11 -8.91 -5.81 1.41
CA LYS A 11 -8.43 -7.19 1.40
C LYS A 11 -9.51 -8.10 2.00
N LYS A 12 -9.85 -9.19 1.32
CA LYS A 12 -10.76 -10.21 1.86
C LYS A 12 -10.03 -11.02 2.93
N TYR A 13 -10.07 -10.55 4.17
CA TYR A 13 -9.45 -11.22 5.33
C TYR A 13 -10.03 -12.62 5.61
N LYS A 14 -11.25 -12.90 5.13
CA LYS A 14 -11.92 -14.19 5.34
C LYS A 14 -11.13 -15.36 4.78
N THR A 15 -10.51 -15.22 3.61
CA THR A 15 -9.76 -16.31 2.97
C THR A 15 -8.45 -16.60 3.71
N ASP A 16 -7.71 -15.56 4.09
CA ASP A 16 -6.46 -15.72 4.84
C ASP A 16 -6.70 -16.29 6.25
N LEU A 17 -7.81 -15.92 6.91
CA LEU A 17 -8.21 -16.47 8.20
C LEU A 17 -8.52 -17.98 8.11
N ILE A 18 -9.23 -18.40 7.07
CA ILE A 18 -9.54 -19.82 6.84
C ILE A 18 -8.26 -20.61 6.59
N VAL A 19 -7.36 -20.12 5.74
CA VAL A 19 -6.08 -20.78 5.44
C VAL A 19 -5.21 -20.90 6.69
N MET A 20 -5.07 -19.83 7.48
CA MET A 20 -4.34 -19.85 8.75
C MET A 20 -4.93 -20.88 9.72
N THR A 21 -6.27 -20.93 9.86
CA THR A 21 -6.93 -21.86 10.77
C THR A 21 -6.71 -23.31 10.36
N ILE A 22 -6.78 -23.61 9.05
CA ILE A 22 -6.57 -24.96 8.50
C ILE A 22 -5.11 -25.41 8.66
N ILE A 23 -4.13 -24.51 8.54
CA ILE A 23 -2.71 -24.87 8.67
C ILE A 23 -2.30 -24.97 10.14
N PHE A 24 -2.64 -23.98 10.95
CA PHE A 24 -2.20 -23.93 12.35
C PHE A 24 -2.99 -24.87 13.25
N GLY A 25 -4.29 -25.07 13.02
CA GLY A 25 -5.13 -25.94 13.85
C GLY A 25 -4.60 -27.38 14.01
N PRO A 26 -4.30 -28.09 12.92
CA PRO A 26 -3.75 -29.44 12.97
C PRO A 26 -2.35 -29.50 13.59
N LEU A 27 -1.49 -28.52 13.31
CA LEU A 27 -0.15 -28.42 13.92
C LEU A 27 -0.26 -28.25 15.45
N LEU A 28 -1.17 -27.39 15.91
CA LEU A 28 -1.45 -27.18 17.32
C LEU A 28 -2.00 -28.45 17.98
N PHE A 29 -2.96 -29.13 17.33
CA PHE A 29 -3.54 -30.38 17.83
C PHE A 29 -2.49 -31.49 17.96
N TRP A 30 -1.66 -31.69 16.93
CA TRP A 30 -0.60 -32.68 16.93
C TRP A 30 0.45 -32.34 18.00
N PHE A 31 0.82 -31.07 18.12
CA PHE A 31 1.80 -30.61 19.10
C PHE A 31 1.33 -30.77 20.55
N ILE A 32 0.08 -30.42 20.87
CA ILE A 32 -0.50 -30.64 22.21
C ILE A 32 -0.51 -32.14 22.54
N LYS A 33 -0.88 -32.98 21.57
CA LYS A 33 -0.98 -34.43 21.77
C LYS A 33 0.37 -35.09 22.06
N TYR A 34 1.46 -34.58 21.48
CA TYR A 34 2.80 -35.18 21.57
C TYR A 34 3.78 -34.40 22.47
N SER A 35 3.35 -33.31 23.11
CA SER A 35 4.21 -32.56 24.04
C SER A 35 4.36 -33.30 25.37
N VAL A 36 5.62 -33.54 25.75
CA VAL A 36 5.99 -34.27 26.96
C VAL A 36 6.08 -33.35 28.19
N GLU A 37 6.29 -32.04 27.98
CA GLU A 37 6.37 -31.04 29.03
C GLU A 37 5.21 -30.03 28.98
N PRO A 38 4.38 -29.94 30.03
CA PRO A 38 3.19 -29.08 30.03
C PRO A 38 3.54 -27.58 29.98
N GLY A 39 4.66 -27.16 30.55
CA GLY A 39 5.09 -25.76 30.53
C GLY A 39 5.47 -25.26 29.13
N PHE A 40 6.22 -26.08 28.39
CA PHE A 40 6.59 -25.77 27.00
C PHE A 40 5.35 -25.76 26.09
N ALA A 41 4.41 -26.70 26.29
CA ALA A 41 3.15 -26.75 25.54
C ALA A 41 2.28 -25.49 25.73
N ILE A 42 2.18 -25.00 26.97
CA ILE A 42 1.45 -23.76 27.29
C ILE A 42 2.13 -22.54 26.66
N PHE A 43 3.45 -22.41 26.83
CA PHE A 43 4.22 -21.31 26.23
C PHE A 43 4.03 -21.26 24.71
N LEU A 44 4.14 -22.40 24.03
CA LEU A 44 4.04 -22.47 22.58
C LEU A 44 2.61 -22.23 22.08
N THR A 45 1.59 -22.67 22.83
CA THR A 45 0.18 -22.37 22.56
C THR A 45 -0.10 -20.87 22.64
N ILE A 46 0.47 -20.20 23.66
CA ILE A 46 0.37 -18.74 23.81
C ILE A 46 1.03 -18.06 22.61
N VAL A 47 2.24 -18.46 22.23
CA VAL A 47 2.94 -17.91 21.05
C VAL A 47 2.14 -18.12 19.76
N LEU A 48 1.58 -19.32 19.57
CA LEU A 48 0.76 -19.69 18.41
C LEU A 48 -0.59 -18.98 18.34
N LEU A 49 -1.14 -18.50 19.45
CA LEU A 49 -2.38 -17.70 19.46
C LEU A 49 -2.09 -16.21 19.36
N ILE A 50 -1.06 -15.74 20.06
CA ILE A 50 -0.70 -14.33 20.12
C ILE A 50 -0.13 -13.82 18.79
N ILE A 51 0.76 -14.58 18.13
CA ILE A 51 1.36 -14.13 16.86
C ILE A 51 0.29 -13.90 15.78
N PRO A 52 -0.67 -14.81 15.54
CA PRO A 52 -1.76 -14.54 14.61
C PRO A 52 -2.58 -13.32 15.01
N LEU A 53 -2.88 -13.15 16.30
CA LEU A 53 -3.59 -11.97 16.81
C LEU A 53 -2.87 -10.66 16.47
N PHE A 54 -1.54 -10.60 16.63
CA PHE A 54 -0.74 -9.45 16.23
C PHE A 54 -0.72 -9.25 14.71
N ILE A 55 -0.65 -10.32 13.92
CA ILE A 55 -0.75 -10.25 12.46
C ILE A 55 -2.12 -9.70 12.03
N PHE A 56 -3.21 -10.16 12.66
CA PHE A 56 -4.56 -9.66 12.42
C PHE A 56 -4.72 -8.21 12.85
N ALA A 57 -4.19 -7.83 14.00
CA ALA A 57 -4.16 -6.43 14.44
C ALA A 57 -3.40 -5.57 13.42
N GLY A 58 -2.27 -6.04 12.90
CA GLY A 58 -1.54 -5.39 11.82
C GLY A 58 -2.34 -5.26 10.52
N TYR A 59 -3.15 -6.26 10.17
CA TYR A 59 -4.06 -6.18 9.01
C TYR A 59 -5.23 -5.22 9.22
N ILE A 60 -5.76 -5.11 10.44
CA ILE A 60 -6.83 -4.16 10.77
C ILE A 60 -6.27 -2.73 10.82
N TRP A 61 -5.05 -2.58 11.31
CA TRP A 61 -4.33 -1.31 11.37
C TRP A 61 -3.73 -0.91 10.02
N ASP A 62 -3.78 -1.78 9.00
CA ASP A 62 -3.29 -1.47 7.66
C ASP A 62 -4.01 -0.22 7.14
N VAL A 63 -3.32 0.92 7.22
CA VAL A 63 -3.88 2.21 6.84
C VAL A 63 -4.11 2.14 5.34
N LYS A 64 -5.33 2.42 4.90
CA LYS A 64 -5.64 2.26 3.48
C LYS A 64 -5.04 3.39 2.68
N SER A 65 -4.48 3.03 1.54
CA SER A 65 -4.14 3.99 0.52
C SER A 65 -5.42 4.65 -0.03
N LYS A 66 -5.47 5.97 -0.03
CA LYS A 66 -6.54 6.79 -0.64
C LYS A 66 -5.94 8.00 -1.35
N ILE A 67 -6.59 8.37 -2.44
CA ILE A 67 -6.30 9.58 -3.22
C ILE A 67 -7.56 10.44 -3.15
N GLU A 68 -7.46 11.61 -2.54
CA GLU A 68 -8.55 12.57 -2.48
C GLU A 68 -8.28 13.68 -3.48
N LEU A 69 -9.13 13.80 -4.50
CA LEU A 69 -9.10 14.86 -5.49
C LEU A 69 -10.16 15.89 -5.11
N SER A 70 -9.74 17.12 -4.90
CA SER A 70 -10.61 18.23 -4.50
C SER A 70 -10.30 19.47 -5.34
N LYS A 71 -11.14 20.51 -5.24
CA LYS A 71 -10.88 21.81 -5.88
C LYS A 71 -9.58 22.45 -5.38
N ASP A 72 -9.24 22.25 -4.12
CA ASP A 72 -8.07 22.89 -3.49
C ASP A 72 -6.75 22.17 -3.84
N GLY A 73 -6.83 20.90 -4.25
CA GLY A 73 -5.66 20.08 -4.53
C GLY A 73 -5.91 18.60 -4.41
N VAL A 74 -4.81 17.85 -4.38
CA VAL A 74 -4.75 16.42 -4.19
C VAL A 74 -4.19 16.12 -2.81
N VAL A 75 -4.86 15.24 -2.06
CA VAL A 75 -4.29 14.66 -0.83
C VAL A 75 -4.02 13.18 -1.10
N LEU A 76 -2.78 12.78 -0.86
CA LEU A 76 -2.37 11.39 -0.91
C LEU A 76 -2.25 10.89 0.51
N SER A 77 -3.12 9.97 0.90
CA SER A 77 -2.93 9.22 2.13
C SER A 77 -2.51 7.84 1.73
N TYR A 78 -1.25 7.51 1.95
CA TYR A 78 -0.75 6.17 1.75
C TYR A 78 -0.38 5.61 3.10
N GLY A 79 -0.85 4.39 3.36
CA GLY A 79 -0.80 3.83 4.68
C GLY A 79 0.46 3.03 4.93
N ARG A 80 0.99 3.23 6.13
CA ARG A 80 2.11 2.48 6.68
C ARG A 80 1.62 1.09 7.07
N SER A 81 1.62 0.14 6.15
CA SER A 81 1.50 -1.26 6.58
C SER A 81 2.67 -1.57 7.51
N ILE A 82 2.44 -2.26 8.63
CA ILE A 82 3.54 -2.73 9.49
C ILE A 82 4.50 -3.59 8.66
N PHE A 83 3.96 -4.35 7.70
CA PHE A 83 4.77 -5.10 6.74
C PHE A 83 5.58 -4.19 5.82
N ASP A 84 5.00 -3.09 5.31
CA ASP A 84 5.72 -2.13 4.45
C ASP A 84 6.82 -1.38 5.22
N ILE A 85 6.58 -1.07 6.51
CA ILE A 85 7.60 -0.49 7.41
C ILE A 85 8.75 -1.48 7.62
N VAL A 86 8.44 -2.75 7.91
CA VAL A 86 9.45 -3.80 8.18
C VAL A 86 10.27 -4.13 6.93
N HIS A 87 9.66 -4.05 5.73
CA HIS A 87 10.35 -4.30 4.47
C HIS A 87 11.00 -3.05 3.84
N PHE A 88 10.95 -1.89 4.52
CA PHE A 88 11.39 -0.60 3.95
C PHE A 88 10.75 -0.30 2.58
N GLU A 89 9.61 -0.90 2.26
CA GLU A 89 8.87 -0.68 1.01
C GLU A 89 8.08 0.63 1.14
N GLY A 90 8.75 1.77 0.96
CA GLY A 90 8.04 3.06 0.99
C GLY A 90 8.89 4.25 1.39
N LYS A 91 9.94 4.55 0.63
CA LYS A 91 10.51 5.91 0.64
C LYS A 91 9.63 6.80 -0.24
N PHE A 92 8.50 7.23 0.32
CA PHE A 92 7.66 8.22 -0.33
C PHE A 92 8.28 9.60 -0.12
N ALA A 93 8.46 10.34 -1.21
CA ALA A 93 9.03 11.69 -1.21
C ALA A 93 8.17 12.72 -0.44
N ILE A 94 6.87 12.48 -0.31
CA ILE A 94 5.89 13.40 0.28
C ILE A 94 5.31 12.74 1.50
N PRO A 95 5.25 13.37 2.69
CA PRO A 95 4.62 12.80 3.87
C PRO A 95 3.15 12.39 3.62
N PRO A 96 2.64 11.35 4.29
CA PRO A 96 1.25 10.96 4.13
C PRO A 96 0.33 12.11 4.57
N ASP A 97 -0.85 12.21 3.95
CA ASP A 97 -1.87 13.23 4.23
C ASP A 97 -1.43 14.67 3.87
N THR A 98 -0.32 14.84 3.16
CA THR A 98 0.09 16.16 2.66
C THR A 98 -0.83 16.59 1.53
N ARG A 99 -1.35 17.82 1.64
CA ARG A 99 -2.14 18.46 0.58
C ARG A 99 -1.22 19.07 -0.47
N LEU A 100 -1.35 18.62 -1.71
CA LEU A 100 -0.67 19.14 -2.88
C LEU A 100 -1.61 20.04 -3.67
N THR A 101 -1.32 21.34 -3.72
CA THR A 101 -2.13 22.28 -4.49
C THR A 101 -1.91 22.09 -5.99
N TRP A 102 -2.96 22.25 -6.81
CA TRP A 102 -2.88 22.09 -8.27
C TRP A 102 -1.81 22.94 -8.95
N GLY A 103 -1.52 24.14 -8.43
CA GLY A 103 -0.47 25.01 -8.97
C GLY A 103 0.95 24.47 -8.83
N ASN A 104 1.18 23.54 -7.90
CA ASN A 104 2.50 22.94 -7.68
C ASN A 104 2.69 21.69 -8.54
N ILE A 105 1.63 21.15 -9.15
CA ILE A 105 1.67 19.89 -9.89
C ILE A 105 1.84 20.17 -11.38
N ALA A 106 2.97 19.72 -11.94
CA ALA A 106 3.26 19.84 -13.36
C ALA A 106 2.53 18.76 -14.17
N GLU A 107 2.60 17.51 -13.72
CA GLU A 107 2.06 16.38 -14.46
C GLU A 107 1.78 15.18 -13.55
N PHE A 108 0.79 14.38 -13.94
CA PHE A 108 0.57 13.02 -13.46
C PHE A 108 0.93 12.02 -14.55
N ASP A 109 1.65 10.97 -14.16
CA ASP A 109 1.96 9.83 -15.02
C ASP A 109 1.75 8.50 -14.28
N VAL A 110 1.59 7.41 -15.02
CA VAL A 110 1.54 6.06 -14.46
C VAL A 110 2.54 5.18 -15.17
N ALA A 111 3.49 4.64 -14.41
CA ALA A 111 4.43 3.64 -14.94
C ALA A 111 4.26 2.28 -14.26
N SER A 112 4.61 1.24 -15.01
CA SER A 112 4.58 -0.13 -14.55
C SER A 112 6.01 -0.63 -14.45
N ILE A 113 6.43 -1.03 -13.25
CA ILE A 113 7.76 -1.57 -12.99
C ILE A 113 7.58 -3.06 -12.73
N SER A 114 8.09 -3.90 -13.64
CA SER A 114 8.19 -5.34 -13.41
C SER A 114 9.48 -5.64 -12.65
N GLN A 115 9.35 -6.30 -11.51
CA GLN A 115 10.47 -6.91 -10.80
C GLN A 115 10.42 -8.41 -11.02
N GLN A 116 11.51 -8.96 -11.56
CA GLN A 116 11.76 -10.39 -11.54
C GLN A 116 12.44 -10.73 -10.22
N SER A 117 11.78 -11.53 -9.37
CA SER A 117 12.46 -12.18 -8.27
C SER A 117 12.96 -13.54 -8.76
N SER A 118 14.27 -13.74 -8.72
CA SER A 118 14.88 -15.06 -8.84
C SER A 118 14.54 -15.84 -7.56
N GLY A 119 13.52 -16.68 -7.63
CA GLY A 119 13.23 -17.67 -6.59
C GLY A 119 14.36 -18.69 -6.54
N GLY A 120 14.88 -18.96 -5.34
CA GLY A 120 15.95 -19.95 -5.12
C GLY A 120 15.62 -21.35 -5.64
N SER A 121 16.70 -22.08 -5.93
CA SER A 121 16.89 -23.47 -6.43
C SER A 121 16.06 -24.01 -7.60
N ASP A 122 14.81 -23.60 -7.81
CA ASP A 122 13.89 -24.28 -8.74
C ASP A 122 13.62 -23.49 -10.04
N GLY A 123 14.33 -22.39 -10.29
CA GLY A 123 14.38 -21.73 -11.59
C GLY A 123 13.09 -21.02 -12.05
N ALA A 124 12.02 -21.02 -11.25
CA ALA A 124 10.80 -20.28 -11.56
C ALA A 124 10.96 -18.78 -11.25
N ALA A 125 11.30 -18.00 -12.27
CA ALA A 125 11.29 -16.54 -12.16
C ALA A 125 9.85 -16.03 -11.99
N THR A 126 9.54 -15.47 -10.82
CA THR A 126 8.25 -14.82 -10.59
C THR A 126 8.36 -13.36 -11.02
N THR A 127 7.56 -12.97 -12.01
CA THR A 127 7.50 -11.57 -12.46
C THR A 127 6.36 -10.88 -11.73
N THR A 128 6.69 -9.91 -10.88
CA THR A 128 5.69 -9.06 -10.21
C THR A 128 5.66 -7.70 -10.88
N THR A 129 4.54 -7.37 -11.53
CA THR A 129 4.32 -6.05 -12.12
C THR A 129 3.68 -5.13 -11.09
N ASN A 130 4.35 -4.03 -10.78
CA ASN A 130 3.88 -3.00 -9.86
C ASN A 130 3.56 -1.72 -10.62
N HIS A 131 2.35 -1.21 -10.46
CA HIS A 131 1.96 0.07 -11.02
C HIS A 131 2.21 1.20 -10.01
N TYR A 132 2.68 2.34 -10.49
CA TYR A 132 2.96 3.53 -9.68
C TYR A 132 2.36 4.76 -10.34
N LEU A 133 1.70 5.60 -9.55
CA LEU A 133 1.31 6.96 -9.91
C LEU A 133 2.48 7.88 -9.61
N PHE A 134 2.98 8.56 -10.62
CA PHE A 134 4.01 9.58 -10.49
C PHE A 134 3.41 10.97 -10.57
N ILE A 135 3.90 11.86 -9.71
CA ILE A 135 3.51 13.26 -9.65
C ILE A 135 4.78 14.09 -9.77
N SER A 136 4.85 14.86 -10.83
CA SER A 136 5.93 15.81 -11.10
C SER A 136 5.54 17.18 -10.59
N PHE A 137 6.47 17.88 -9.93
CA PHE A 137 6.23 19.23 -9.41
C PHE A 137 6.75 20.32 -10.38
N SER A 138 6.00 21.42 -10.49
CA SER A 138 6.31 22.55 -11.38
C SER A 138 7.51 23.36 -10.89
N ASN A 139 7.67 23.50 -9.57
CA ASN A 139 8.81 24.22 -8.98
C ASN A 139 9.79 23.22 -8.37
N GLN A 140 10.76 22.77 -9.16
CA GLN A 140 11.73 21.76 -8.73
C GLN A 140 12.80 22.29 -7.77
N ASP A 141 12.88 23.61 -7.62
CA ASP A 141 13.92 24.28 -6.81
C ASP A 141 13.54 24.40 -5.32
N ASP A 142 12.25 24.36 -4.99
CA ASP A 142 11.76 24.35 -3.60
C ASP A 142 11.85 22.96 -2.94
N PHE A 143 12.20 21.93 -3.71
CA PHE A 143 12.27 20.56 -3.24
C PHE A 143 13.68 19.96 -3.47
N PRO A 144 14.26 19.26 -2.47
CA PRO A 144 15.49 18.50 -2.69
C PRO A 144 15.29 17.51 -3.84
N VAL A 145 16.38 17.17 -4.57
CA VAL A 145 16.32 16.31 -5.78
C VAL A 145 15.54 15.01 -5.55
N SER A 146 15.60 14.46 -4.34
CA SER A 146 14.86 13.27 -3.89
C SER A 146 13.33 13.46 -3.76
N GLN A 147 12.83 14.69 -3.83
CA GLN A 147 11.41 15.05 -3.66
C GLN A 147 10.80 15.72 -4.90
N ARG A 148 11.58 15.90 -5.97
CA ARG A 148 11.09 16.45 -7.25
C ARG A 148 10.06 15.58 -7.94
N LEU A 149 9.99 14.31 -7.54
CA LEU A 149 9.10 13.32 -8.10
C LEU A 149 8.51 12.50 -6.95
N ALA A 150 7.18 12.51 -6.84
CA ALA A 150 6.50 11.67 -5.88
C ALA A 150 5.87 10.48 -6.57
N SER A 151 6.10 9.30 -6.02
CA SER A 151 5.53 8.07 -6.54
C SER A 151 4.64 7.44 -5.48
N MET A 152 3.47 6.96 -5.89
CA MET A 152 2.58 6.19 -5.05
C MET A 152 2.26 4.87 -5.73
N ARG A 153 2.51 3.74 -5.06
CA ARG A 153 2.19 2.43 -5.60
C ARG A 153 0.66 2.28 -5.71
N LEU A 154 0.18 2.01 -6.91
CA LEU A 154 -1.22 1.75 -7.22
C LEU A 154 -1.54 0.27 -7.03
N ARG A 155 -1.39 -0.23 -5.80
CA ARG A 155 -1.73 -1.62 -5.47
C ARG A 155 -3.18 -1.68 -5.00
N ARG A 156 -3.95 -2.61 -5.58
CA ARG A 156 -5.31 -2.97 -5.13
C ARG A 156 -6.32 -1.81 -5.04
N PHE A 157 -6.15 -0.73 -5.79
CA PHE A 157 -7.16 0.31 -5.88
C PHE A 157 -8.49 -0.22 -6.46
N GLU A 158 -9.61 0.39 -6.07
CA GLU A 158 -10.92 0.05 -6.63
C GLU A 158 -10.98 0.34 -8.15
N LYS A 159 -10.28 1.39 -8.58
CA LYS A 159 -10.10 1.80 -9.97
C LYS A 159 -8.81 1.27 -10.56
N THR A 160 -8.78 1.08 -11.87
CA THR A 160 -7.57 0.69 -12.61
C THR A 160 -6.56 1.85 -12.67
N PRO A 161 -5.26 1.57 -12.87
CA PRO A 161 -4.25 2.63 -12.97
C PRO A 161 -4.56 3.68 -14.06
N GLY A 162 -5.10 3.25 -15.20
CA GLY A 162 -5.51 4.16 -16.28
C GLY A 162 -6.69 5.06 -15.90
N GLU A 163 -7.69 4.53 -15.20
CA GLU A 163 -8.82 5.34 -14.70
C GLU A 163 -8.36 6.36 -13.64
N ILE A 164 -7.44 5.98 -12.76
CA ILE A 164 -6.87 6.89 -11.76
C ILE A 164 -6.14 8.03 -12.45
N LEU A 165 -5.31 7.72 -13.46
CA LEU A 165 -4.60 8.73 -14.25
C LEU A 165 -5.57 9.68 -14.96
N ALA A 166 -6.61 9.13 -15.59
CA ALA A 166 -7.62 9.92 -16.30
C ALA A 166 -8.33 10.91 -15.35
N LEU A 167 -8.69 10.47 -14.14
CA LEU A 167 -9.31 11.31 -13.13
C LEU A 167 -8.36 12.41 -12.65
N CYS A 168 -7.09 12.08 -12.37
CA CYS A 168 -6.09 13.06 -11.97
C CYS A 168 -5.88 14.13 -13.06
N LYS A 169 -5.75 13.71 -14.33
CA LYS A 169 -5.58 14.63 -15.47
C LYS A 169 -6.82 15.49 -15.74
N GLN A 170 -8.02 14.94 -15.55
CA GLN A 170 -9.26 15.69 -15.65
C GLN A 170 -9.30 16.83 -14.62
N TYR A 171 -9.08 16.52 -13.35
CA TYR A 171 -9.04 17.53 -12.29
C TYR A 171 -7.90 18.54 -12.48
N GLN A 172 -6.73 18.10 -12.95
CA GLN A 172 -5.63 19.00 -13.26
C GLN A 172 -5.97 19.98 -14.39
N THR A 173 -6.70 19.52 -15.41
CA THR A 173 -7.13 20.38 -16.53
C THR A 173 -8.16 21.42 -16.06
N GLU A 174 -9.07 21.01 -15.18
CA GLU A 174 -10.16 21.82 -14.67
C GLU A 174 -9.68 22.87 -13.64
N PHE A 175 -8.78 22.50 -12.74
CA PHE A 175 -8.35 23.36 -11.61
C PHE A 175 -6.90 23.87 -11.71
N GLY A 176 -6.04 23.20 -12.49
CA GLY A 176 -4.63 23.60 -12.68
C GLY A 176 -4.45 24.81 -13.59
N LYS A 177 -5.43 25.13 -14.44
CA LYS A 177 -5.37 26.29 -15.35
C LYS A 177 -5.70 27.64 -14.69
N ILE A 178 -6.17 27.65 -13.44
CA ILE A 178 -6.68 28.86 -12.78
C ILE A 178 -5.57 29.87 -12.40
N LYS A 179 -4.27 29.55 -12.60
CA LYS A 179 -3.14 30.46 -12.29
C LYS A 179 -2.38 31.04 -13.50
N LYS A 180 -2.91 30.95 -14.73
CA LYS A 180 -2.38 31.71 -15.88
C LYS A 180 -3.34 32.83 -16.32
N GLY A 181 -3.79 33.63 -15.35
CA GLY A 181 -4.57 34.86 -15.56
C GLY A 181 -3.93 35.99 -14.80
#